data_AF-A0A356NHL7-F1
#
_entry.id   AF-A0A356NHL7-F1
#
_cell.length_a   1.000
_cell.length_b   1.000
_cell.length_c   1.000
_cell.angle_alpha   90.00
_cell.angle_beta   90.00
_cell.angle_gamma   90.00
#
_symmetry.space_group_name_H-M   'P 1'
#
loop_
_entity.id
_entity.type
_entity.pdbx_description
1 polymer ?
#
loop_
_entity_poly.entity_id
_entity_poly.type
_entity_poly.pdbx_seq_one_letter_code
_entity_poly.pdbx_strand_id
1 'polypeptide(L)'
;WSSGTYDVANWLYTRKSGQNPEHDVRLGQLWNYIPTGQIYWCPLDRTNTTLFKQREMKVSSYVMNGAVTAYGTSPNGVKWGSFKMDQFNGENLLYWEADEKLPSNWDNVASRPNEGVTERHNSGANLAMFGGHVEYWKFSNYYEEAGIGGFRGNRPGRFWCNPASSNGD
;
A
#
# COMPACT_ATOMS: atom_id res chain seq x y z
N TRP A 1 9.43 2.49 2.29
CA TRP A 1 9.63 1.30 3.17
C TRP A 1 9.99 0.09 2.31
N SER A 2 10.60 -0.96 2.87
CA SER A 2 10.97 -2.16 2.09
C SER A 2 10.85 -3.44 2.91
N SER A 3 10.73 -4.59 2.24
CA SER A 3 10.68 -5.91 2.86
C SER A 3 11.93 -6.24 3.69
N GLY A 4 13.10 -5.72 3.33
CA GLY A 4 14.34 -5.92 4.09
C GLY A 4 14.52 -5.03 5.32
N THR A 5 13.52 -4.24 5.72
CA THR A 5 13.64 -3.30 6.84
C THR A 5 13.18 -3.94 8.16
N TYR A 6 14.07 -3.97 9.15
CA TYR A 6 13.79 -4.43 10.51
C TYR A 6 13.88 -3.29 11.51
N ASP A 7 13.09 -3.39 12.59
CA ASP A 7 13.11 -2.53 13.77
C ASP A 7 12.88 -1.04 13.46
N VAL A 8 12.20 -0.76 12.34
CA VAL A 8 11.74 0.57 11.92
C VAL A 8 10.23 0.51 11.69
N ALA A 9 9.50 1.44 12.29
CA ALA A 9 8.07 1.57 12.09
C ALA A 9 7.73 2.01 10.67
N ASN A 10 6.89 1.23 9.99
CA ASN A 10 6.17 1.70 8.81
C ASN A 10 4.78 2.21 9.21
N TRP A 11 3.93 2.57 8.24
CA TRP A 11 2.59 3.09 8.55
C TRP A 11 1.74 2.14 9.38
N LEU A 12 1.89 0.82 9.18
CA LEU A 12 1.02 -0.22 9.73
C LEU A 12 1.62 -0.98 10.92
N TYR A 13 2.89 -1.38 10.83
CA TYR A 13 3.57 -2.24 11.80
C TYR A 13 5.08 -1.96 11.88
N THR A 14 5.76 -2.60 12.85
CA THR A 14 7.22 -2.78 12.84
C THR A 14 7.59 -4.24 12.66
N ARG A 15 8.50 -4.55 11.73
CA ARG A 15 9.08 -5.90 11.56
C ARG A 15 10.20 -6.08 12.58
N LYS A 16 10.02 -6.94 13.56
CA LYS A 16 11.00 -7.19 14.62
C LYS A 16 12.00 -8.24 14.19
N SER A 17 13.29 -7.93 14.30
CA SER A 17 14.34 -8.90 14.01
C SER A 17 14.33 -10.04 15.04
N GLY A 18 14.46 -11.29 14.58
CA GLY A 18 14.60 -12.47 15.45
C GLY A 18 13.38 -12.81 16.32
N GLN A 19 12.17 -12.37 15.96
CA GLN A 19 10.93 -12.62 16.72
C GLN A 19 9.83 -13.19 15.81
N ASN A 20 9.03 -14.15 16.28
CA ASN A 20 7.87 -14.67 15.53
C ASN A 20 6.58 -14.50 16.38
N PRO A 21 5.52 -13.81 15.91
CA PRO A 21 5.41 -13.14 14.60
C PRO A 21 6.32 -11.92 14.51
N GLU A 22 6.95 -11.75 13.35
CA GLU A 22 7.85 -10.64 13.07
C GLU A 22 7.09 -9.31 12.99
N HIS A 23 5.80 -9.32 12.63
CA HIS A 23 5.02 -8.11 12.36
C HIS A 23 4.17 -7.67 13.56
N ASP A 24 4.54 -6.55 14.19
CA ASP A 24 3.80 -5.99 15.33
C ASP A 24 3.10 -4.67 14.95
N VAL A 25 1.78 -4.73 14.78
CA VAL A 25 0.94 -3.57 14.42
C VAL A 25 0.90 -2.49 15.50
N ARG A 26 1.18 -2.83 16.76
CA ARG A 26 1.16 -1.88 17.88
C ARG A 26 2.32 -0.89 17.81
N LEU A 27 3.33 -1.24 17.02
CA LEU A 27 4.52 -0.45 16.76
C LEU A 27 4.46 0.27 15.39
N GLY A 28 3.32 0.23 14.70
CA GLY A 28 3.11 0.99 13.46
C GLY A 28 2.81 2.47 13.74
N GLN A 29 3.11 3.34 12.78
CA GLN A 29 2.93 4.79 12.96
C GLN A 29 1.46 5.20 13.15
N LEU A 30 0.50 4.49 12.55
CA LEU A 30 -0.93 4.80 12.70
C LEU A 30 -1.55 4.33 14.03
N TRP A 31 -0.91 3.38 14.73
CA TRP A 31 -1.50 2.77 15.92
C TRP A 31 -1.80 3.77 17.03
N ASN A 32 -0.98 4.80 17.18
CA ASN A 32 -1.16 5.84 18.19
C ASN A 32 -2.40 6.72 17.96
N TYR A 33 -2.94 6.75 16.73
CA TYR A 33 -4.13 7.52 16.38
C TYR A 33 -5.39 6.65 16.38
N ILE A 34 -5.26 5.41 15.89
CA ILE A 34 -6.37 4.46 15.83
C ILE A 34 -5.87 3.10 16.37
N PRO A 35 -5.95 2.87 17.70
CA PRO A 35 -5.38 1.68 18.35
C PRO A 35 -6.29 0.45 18.21
N THR A 36 -6.77 0.18 17.00
CA THR A 36 -7.57 -1.02 16.69
C THR A 36 -7.05 -1.67 15.41
N GLY A 37 -6.66 -2.94 15.49
CA GLY A 37 -6.20 -3.69 14.33
C GLY A 37 -7.32 -4.01 13.33
N GLN A 38 -8.59 -3.88 13.71
CA GLN A 38 -9.73 -4.26 12.87
C GLN A 38 -9.83 -3.39 11.60
N ILE A 39 -9.42 -2.12 11.67
CA ILE A 39 -9.49 -1.19 10.52
C ILE A 39 -8.52 -1.56 9.40
N TYR A 40 -7.53 -2.40 9.67
CA TYR A 40 -6.55 -2.84 8.68
C TYR A 40 -7.05 -3.99 7.81
N TRP A 41 -8.25 -4.50 8.08
CA TRP A 41 -8.80 -5.67 7.40
C TRP A 41 -9.99 -5.32 6.53
N CYS A 42 -9.98 -5.85 5.33
CA CYS A 42 -11.19 -5.98 4.52
C CYS A 42 -12.00 -7.16 5.08
N PRO A 43 -13.30 -6.99 5.39
CA PRO A 43 -14.15 -8.10 5.86
C PRO A 43 -14.27 -9.26 4.86
N LEU A 44 -13.95 -9.03 3.58
CA LEU A 44 -13.96 -10.05 2.53
C LEU A 44 -12.61 -10.78 2.37
N ASP A 45 -11.54 -10.35 3.04
CA ASP A 45 -10.22 -11.01 2.92
C ASP A 45 -10.24 -12.37 3.64
N ARG A 46 -10.13 -13.44 2.84
CA ARG A 46 -10.16 -14.82 3.34
C ARG A 46 -8.78 -15.23 3.84
N THR A 47 -8.60 -15.21 5.15
CA THR A 47 -7.33 -15.53 5.83
C THR A 47 -7.04 -17.02 5.94
N ASN A 48 -7.98 -17.89 5.57
CA ASN A 48 -7.85 -19.35 5.63
C ASN A 48 -7.48 -20.00 4.27
N THR A 49 -6.96 -19.22 3.32
CA THR A 49 -6.57 -19.71 1.98
C THR A 49 -5.10 -20.10 1.91
N THR A 50 -4.73 -20.94 0.93
CA THR A 50 -3.32 -21.29 0.67
C THR A 50 -2.49 -20.06 0.33
N LEU A 51 -3.04 -19.15 -0.48
CA LEU A 51 -2.37 -17.91 -0.89
C LEU A 51 -2.14 -16.98 0.31
N PHE A 52 -3.11 -16.83 1.21
CA PHE A 52 -2.92 -16.06 2.45
C PHE A 52 -1.79 -16.64 3.31
N LYS A 53 -1.73 -17.97 3.46
CA LYS A 53 -0.67 -18.64 4.23
C LYS A 53 0.73 -18.39 3.66
N GLN A 54 0.83 -18.15 2.35
CA GLN A 54 2.09 -17.86 1.65
C GLN A 54 2.55 -16.40 1.75
N ARG A 55 1.66 -15.47 2.13
CA ARG A 55 2.05 -14.07 2.37
C ARG A 55 3.13 -14.01 3.43
N GLU A 56 4.09 -13.10 3.30
CA GLU A 56 5.06 -12.83 4.36
C GLU A 56 4.41 -11.96 5.45
N MET A 57 3.75 -10.89 5.01
CA MET A 57 2.94 -10.00 5.81
C MET A 57 1.49 -10.50 5.90
N LYS A 58 0.99 -10.74 7.13
CA LYS A 58 -0.35 -11.29 7.41
C LYS A 58 -1.14 -10.43 8.41
N VAL A 59 -0.91 -9.12 8.41
CA VAL A 59 -1.46 -8.20 9.43
C VAL A 59 -2.42 -7.14 8.87
N SER A 60 -2.70 -7.15 7.56
CA SER A 60 -3.61 -6.22 6.88
C SER A 60 -4.10 -6.80 5.56
N SER A 61 -5.16 -6.19 5.01
CA SER A 61 -5.62 -6.34 3.62
C SER A 61 -5.17 -5.16 2.73
N TYR A 62 -4.73 -4.06 3.31
CA TYR A 62 -4.38 -2.84 2.58
C TYR A 62 -2.87 -2.63 2.51
N VAL A 63 -2.45 -2.01 1.41
CA VAL A 63 -1.11 -1.48 1.17
C VAL A 63 -1.19 0.04 0.99
N MET A 64 -0.07 0.73 1.22
CA MET A 64 0.07 2.16 0.94
C MET A 64 0.83 2.37 -0.37
N ASN A 65 0.50 3.44 -1.08
CA ASN A 65 1.24 3.88 -2.25
C ASN A 65 2.71 4.17 -1.90
N GLY A 66 3.62 3.46 -2.56
CA GLY A 66 5.05 3.66 -2.41
C GLY A 66 5.52 5.08 -2.74
N ALA A 67 4.71 5.87 -3.46
CA ALA A 67 4.95 7.30 -3.70
C ALA A 67 5.24 8.08 -2.41
N VAL A 68 4.63 7.70 -1.28
CA VAL A 68 4.88 8.30 0.05
C VAL A 68 6.35 8.26 0.44
N THR A 69 7.09 7.27 -0.05
CA THR A 69 8.52 7.11 0.20
C THR A 69 9.36 7.09 -1.09
N ALA A 70 8.90 7.75 -2.16
CA ALA A 70 9.55 7.75 -3.48
C ALA A 70 9.86 6.33 -4.01
N TYR A 71 8.99 5.36 -3.70
CA TYR A 71 9.15 3.93 -3.98
C TYR A 71 10.49 3.33 -3.49
N GLY A 72 11.08 3.97 -2.48
CA GLY A 72 12.33 3.56 -1.85
C GLY A 72 12.28 3.74 -0.33
N THR A 73 13.44 3.98 0.26
CA THR A 73 13.61 4.04 1.72
C THR A 73 14.19 5.36 2.22
N SER A 74 14.57 6.27 1.31
CA SER A 74 15.20 7.54 1.68
C SER A 74 14.66 8.71 0.85
N PRO A 75 13.34 8.99 0.88
CA PRO A 75 12.79 10.14 0.14
C PRO A 75 13.48 11.43 0.60
N ASN A 76 13.83 12.30 -0.34
CA ASN A 76 14.59 13.54 -0.11
C ASN A 76 15.90 13.35 0.70
N GLY A 77 16.54 12.18 0.60
CA GLY A 77 17.77 11.87 1.32
C GLY A 77 17.59 11.56 2.81
N VAL A 78 16.35 11.54 3.32
CA VAL A 78 16.06 11.19 4.71
C VAL A 78 15.74 9.72 4.82
N LYS A 79 16.68 8.96 5.40
CA LYS A 79 16.51 7.52 5.63
C LYS A 79 15.27 7.25 6.49
N TRP A 80 14.42 6.36 6.02
CA TRP A 80 13.14 5.97 6.62
C TRP A 80 12.12 7.11 6.73
N GLY A 81 12.32 8.20 6.00
CA GLY A 81 11.38 9.31 5.91
C GLY A 81 10.20 9.03 4.97
N SER A 82 9.30 10.01 4.90
CA SER A 82 8.17 10.09 3.99
C SER A 82 7.94 11.54 3.56
N PHE A 83 7.29 11.74 2.43
CA PHE A 83 6.83 13.08 2.03
C PHE A 83 5.68 13.54 2.92
N LYS A 84 5.55 14.86 3.05
CA LYS A 84 4.41 15.47 3.77
C LYS A 84 3.14 15.37 2.92
N MET A 85 2.00 15.29 3.60
CA MET A 85 0.69 15.12 2.95
C MET A 85 0.34 16.28 2.01
N ASP A 86 0.78 17.50 2.32
CA ASP A 86 0.55 18.71 1.51
C ASP A 86 1.34 18.74 0.18
N GLN A 87 2.23 17.76 -0.02
CA GLN A 87 2.96 17.58 -1.29
C GLN A 87 2.18 16.71 -2.29
N PHE A 88 1.05 16.12 -1.88
CA PHE A 88 0.20 15.30 -2.73
C PHE A 88 -1.09 16.03 -3.07
N ASN A 89 -1.62 15.80 -4.26
CA ASN A 89 -2.98 16.21 -4.60
C ASN A 89 -3.98 15.33 -3.83
N GLY A 90 -5.09 15.91 -3.37
CA GLY A 90 -6.13 15.18 -2.64
C GLY A 90 -6.76 14.01 -3.42
N GLU A 91 -6.71 14.04 -4.76
CA GLU A 91 -7.20 12.97 -5.63
C GLU A 91 -6.18 11.83 -5.84
N ASN A 92 -4.96 11.96 -5.33
CA ASN A 92 -3.96 10.92 -5.46
C ASN A 92 -4.32 9.69 -4.63
N LEU A 93 -3.98 8.50 -5.14
CA LEU A 93 -4.18 7.23 -4.46
C LEU A 93 -3.21 7.08 -3.28
N LEU A 94 -3.76 6.84 -2.08
CA LEU A 94 -2.98 6.58 -0.87
C LEU A 94 -3.03 5.11 -0.46
N TYR A 95 -4.22 4.52 -0.30
CA TYR A 95 -4.38 3.11 0.08
C TYR A 95 -5.29 2.36 -0.88
N TRP A 96 -4.98 1.08 -1.10
CA TRP A 96 -5.86 0.12 -1.75
C TRP A 96 -5.64 -1.26 -1.17
N GLU A 97 -6.56 -2.16 -1.49
CA GLU A 97 -6.43 -3.57 -1.16
C GLU A 97 -5.62 -4.27 -2.24
N ALA A 98 -4.47 -4.84 -1.89
CA ALA A 98 -3.57 -5.47 -2.85
C ALA A 98 -4.19 -6.74 -3.48
N ASP A 99 -3.68 -7.15 -4.63
CA ASP A 99 -4.10 -8.38 -5.31
C ASP A 99 -3.88 -9.60 -4.40
N GLU A 100 -4.98 -10.24 -3.98
CA GLU A 100 -4.95 -11.41 -3.12
C GLU A 100 -4.45 -12.68 -3.81
N LYS A 101 -4.38 -12.68 -5.15
CA LYS A 101 -3.94 -13.82 -5.96
C LYS A 101 -2.42 -13.91 -6.07
N LEU A 102 -1.71 -12.85 -5.71
CA LEU A 102 -0.24 -12.73 -5.77
C LEU A 102 0.36 -12.55 -4.37
N PRO A 103 0.69 -13.64 -3.64
CA PRO A 103 1.28 -13.55 -2.30
C PRO A 103 2.59 -12.74 -2.23
N SER A 104 3.32 -12.64 -3.33
CA SER A 104 4.56 -11.85 -3.42
C SER A 104 4.34 -10.35 -3.18
N ASN A 105 3.13 -9.83 -3.42
CA ASN A 105 2.80 -8.42 -3.16
C ASN A 105 2.65 -8.10 -1.66
N TRP A 106 2.75 -9.13 -0.82
CA TRP A 106 2.60 -9.06 0.63
C TRP A 106 3.93 -9.30 1.33
N ASP A 107 5.05 -8.92 0.71
CA ASP A 107 6.39 -8.91 1.31
C ASP A 107 6.57 -7.73 2.28
N ASN A 108 5.78 -6.66 2.10
CA ASN A 108 5.72 -5.49 2.96
C ASN A 108 4.35 -4.77 2.86
N VAL A 109 4.25 -3.49 3.21
CA VAL A 109 3.00 -2.70 3.22
C VAL A 109 3.02 -1.47 2.29
N ALA A 110 4.04 -1.36 1.45
CA ALA A 110 4.16 -0.36 0.42
C ALA A 110 4.22 -1.05 -0.93
N SER A 111 3.47 -0.53 -1.89
CA SER A 111 3.30 -1.18 -3.18
C SER A 111 3.31 -0.15 -4.30
N ARG A 112 3.57 -0.60 -5.52
CA ARG A 112 3.40 0.15 -6.76
C ARG A 112 1.99 -0.11 -7.31
N PRO A 113 1.34 0.90 -7.90
CA PRO A 113 -0.03 0.74 -8.43
C PRO A 113 -0.18 -0.42 -9.42
N ASN A 114 0.86 -0.72 -10.21
CA ASN A 114 0.84 -1.80 -11.20
C ASN A 114 1.09 -3.21 -10.62
N GLU A 115 1.24 -3.36 -9.31
CA GLU A 115 1.28 -4.67 -8.64
C GLU A 115 -0.12 -5.29 -8.50
N GLY A 116 -1.17 -4.55 -8.87
CA GLY A 116 -2.53 -5.04 -8.91
C GLY A 116 -3.37 -4.63 -7.71
N VAL A 117 -4.64 -5.02 -7.77
CA VAL A 117 -5.67 -4.67 -6.80
C VAL A 117 -6.54 -5.89 -6.59
N THR A 118 -7.18 -5.98 -5.42
CA THR A 118 -8.11 -7.06 -5.13
C THR A 118 -9.24 -7.16 -6.15
N GLU A 119 -9.72 -8.37 -6.43
CA GLU A 119 -10.92 -8.60 -7.23
C GLU A 119 -12.17 -8.93 -6.40
N ARG A 120 -12.07 -8.84 -5.06
CA ARG A 120 -13.15 -9.26 -4.16
C ARG A 120 -14.39 -8.37 -4.21
N HIS A 121 -14.26 -7.11 -4.64
CA HIS A 121 -15.35 -6.13 -4.62
C HIS A 121 -16.11 -6.08 -5.96
N ASN A 122 -16.50 -7.25 -6.46
CA ASN A 122 -17.28 -7.44 -7.68
C ASN A 122 -16.58 -6.97 -8.98
N SER A 123 -16.74 -5.71 -9.37
CA SER A 123 -16.30 -5.21 -10.68
C SER A 123 -15.26 -4.08 -10.57
N GLY A 124 -14.76 -3.85 -9.37
CA GLY A 124 -13.92 -2.72 -9.03
C GLY A 124 -13.31 -2.86 -7.64
N ALA A 125 -12.72 -1.77 -7.17
CA ALA A 125 -12.08 -1.70 -5.87
C ALA A 125 -12.33 -0.35 -5.19
N ASN A 126 -12.32 -0.37 -3.86
CA ASN A 126 -12.35 0.84 -3.05
C ASN A 126 -10.91 1.37 -2.90
N LEU A 127 -10.74 2.65 -3.16
CA LEU A 127 -9.46 3.35 -3.18
C LEU A 127 -9.53 4.53 -2.21
N ALA A 128 -8.64 4.58 -1.24
CA ALA A 128 -8.55 5.71 -0.32
C ALA A 128 -7.57 6.74 -0.87
N MET A 129 -8.01 7.99 -0.94
CA MET A 129 -7.25 9.09 -1.52
C MET A 129 -6.59 9.94 -0.45
N PHE A 130 -5.55 10.70 -0.82
CA PHE A 130 -4.87 11.64 0.08
C PHE A 130 -5.79 12.72 0.66
N GLY A 131 -6.88 13.06 -0.03
CA GLY A 131 -7.89 14.00 0.42
C GLY A 131 -8.77 13.49 1.58
N GLY A 132 -8.59 12.24 2.00
CA GLY A 132 -9.37 11.60 3.06
C GLY A 132 -10.70 11.03 2.61
N HIS A 133 -11.00 11.06 1.30
CA HIS A 133 -12.18 10.43 0.72
C HIS A 133 -11.86 9.04 0.13
N VAL A 134 -12.91 8.28 -0.14
CA VAL A 134 -12.83 6.97 -0.79
C VAL A 134 -13.55 7.04 -2.13
N GLU A 135 -12.97 6.41 -3.15
CA GLU A 135 -13.59 6.25 -4.46
C GLU A 135 -13.72 4.77 -4.80
N TYR A 136 -14.79 4.41 -5.50
CA TYR A 136 -14.92 3.07 -6.09
C TYR A 136 -14.59 3.14 -7.58
N TRP A 137 -13.59 2.37 -7.99
CA TRP A 137 -13.09 2.36 -9.36
C TRP A 137 -13.33 1.01 -10.02
N LYS A 138 -13.88 1.01 -11.24
CA LYS A 138 -13.93 -0.20 -12.07
C LYS A 138 -12.51 -0.68 -12.37
N PHE A 139 -12.32 -1.99 -12.47
CA PHE A 139 -10.99 -2.56 -12.78
C PHE A 139 -10.39 -2.03 -14.08
N SER A 140 -11.20 -1.78 -15.10
CA SER A 140 -10.75 -1.17 -16.35
C SER A 140 -10.03 0.17 -16.12
N ASN A 141 -10.61 1.03 -15.29
CA ASN A 141 -10.05 2.35 -14.99
C ASN A 141 -8.81 2.22 -14.11
N TYR A 142 -8.84 1.30 -13.13
CA TYR A 142 -7.66 1.03 -12.31
C TYR A 142 -6.49 0.55 -13.17
N TYR A 143 -6.72 -0.40 -14.08
CA TYR A 143 -5.67 -0.97 -14.93
C TYR A 143 -5.09 0.06 -15.91
N GLU A 144 -5.92 0.93 -16.47
CA GLU A 144 -5.47 2.02 -17.33
C GLU A 144 -4.60 3.03 -16.55
N GLU A 145 -5.06 3.50 -15.39
CA GLU A 145 -4.33 4.47 -14.56
C GLU A 145 -3.03 3.87 -14.00
N ALA A 146 -3.07 2.61 -13.53
CA ALA A 146 -1.92 1.90 -12.98
C ALA A 146 -0.89 1.49 -14.05
N GLY A 147 -1.34 1.18 -15.27
CA GLY A 147 -0.48 0.61 -16.32
C GLY A 147 -0.37 -0.91 -16.23
N ILE A 148 -1.50 -1.60 -16.12
CA ILE A 148 -1.61 -3.07 -16.07
C ILE A 148 -2.15 -3.58 -17.41
N GLY A 149 -1.81 -4.79 -17.85
CA GLY A 149 -2.43 -5.41 -19.03
C GLY A 149 -2.08 -4.73 -20.36
N GLY A 150 -0.92 -4.08 -20.45
CA GLY A 150 -0.43 -3.41 -21.67
C GLY A 150 -0.66 -1.90 -21.69
N PHE A 151 -1.36 -1.34 -20.72
CA PHE A 151 -1.46 0.12 -20.56
C PHE A 151 -0.13 0.71 -20.08
N ARG A 152 0.19 1.92 -20.54
CA ARG A 152 1.38 2.67 -20.10
C ARG A 152 1.29 3.11 -18.63
N GLY A 153 0.07 3.30 -18.13
CA GLY A 153 -0.19 4.00 -16.87
C GLY A 153 -0.16 5.52 -17.06
N ASN A 154 -0.96 6.23 -16.26
CA ASN A 154 -0.96 7.69 -16.26
C ASN A 154 0.14 8.20 -15.33
N ARG A 155 1.22 8.74 -15.92
CA ARG A 155 2.50 9.00 -15.25
C ARG A 155 3.11 10.32 -15.74
N PRO A 156 3.13 11.39 -14.93
CA PRO A 156 2.55 11.47 -13.58
C PRO A 156 1.02 11.46 -13.63
N GLY A 157 0.38 10.92 -12.60
CA GLY A 157 -1.07 10.77 -12.53
C GLY A 157 -1.55 10.54 -11.10
N ARG A 158 -2.80 10.11 -10.95
CA ARG A 158 -3.40 9.92 -9.62
C ARG A 158 -2.71 8.80 -8.85
N PHE A 159 -2.28 7.75 -9.56
CA PHE A 159 -1.65 6.57 -8.96
C PHE A 159 -0.12 6.71 -8.89
N TRP A 160 0.47 7.31 -9.92
CA TRP A 160 1.90 7.59 -10.03
C TRP A 160 2.17 9.04 -9.66
N CYS A 161 2.32 9.27 -8.36
CA CYS A 161 2.20 10.59 -7.76
C CYS A 161 3.38 10.97 -6.83
N ASN A 162 4.56 10.40 -7.05
CA ASN A 162 5.78 10.78 -6.32
C ASN A 162 6.09 12.29 -6.51
N PRO A 163 6.07 13.11 -5.44
CA PRO A 163 6.28 14.56 -5.55
C PRO A 163 7.70 14.96 -5.99
N ALA A 164 8.67 14.05 -5.89
CA ALA A 164 10.05 14.29 -6.29
C ALA A 164 10.38 13.80 -7.71
N SER A 165 9.41 13.24 -8.45
CA SER A 165 9.62 12.70 -9.81
C SER A 165 8.71 13.39 -10.82
N SER A 166 9.28 13.83 -11.94
CA SER A 166 8.48 14.37 -13.05
C SER A 166 7.62 13.31 -13.75
N ASN A 167 7.93 12.03 -13.55
CA ASN A 167 7.15 10.90 -14.08
C ASN A 167 6.21 10.30 -13.02
N GLY A 168 6.33 10.73 -11.76
CA GLY A 168 5.49 10.25 -10.66
C GLY A 168 5.85 8.87 -10.08
N ASP A 169 6.91 8.22 -10.58
CA ASP A 169 7.49 6.97 -10.09
C ASP A 169 8.74 7.16 -9.20
#